data_AF-A0A318J9X7-F1
#
_entry.id   AF-A0A318J9X7-F1
#
_cell.length_a   1.000
_cell.length_b   1.000
_cell.length_c   1.000
_cell.angle_alpha   90.00
_cell.angle_beta   90.00
_cell.angle_gamma   90.00
#
_symmetry.space_group_name_H-M   'P 1'
#
loop_
_entity.id
_entity.type
_entity.pdbx_description
1 polymer ?
#
loop_
_entity_poly.entity_id
_entity_poly.type
_entity_poly.pdbx_seq_one_letter_code
_entity_poly.pdbx_strand_id
1 'polypeptide(L)'
;MNLEDALLLHFELKLELRTAMLEGRQLDAAQIGDCCGCELGRWLQDEGRISCARYPAYQQLLENHREFHLEAARVAELINQGQFDAAREALAVGPSRYSQLSSAVGSGIAELRKRLFQQFSG
;
A
#
# COMPACT_ATOMS: atom_id res chain seq x y z
N MET A 1 -15.18 4.54 -6.07
CA MET A 1 -14.39 3.42 -5.52
C MET A 1 -14.98 2.96 -4.19
N ASN A 2 -15.05 1.65 -3.92
CA ASN A 2 -15.28 1.16 -2.57
C ASN A 2 -13.91 1.03 -1.89
N LEU A 3 -13.70 1.71 -0.77
CA LEU A 3 -12.41 1.71 -0.05
C LEU A 3 -11.99 0.30 0.43
N GLU A 4 -12.92 -0.66 0.38
CA GLU A 4 -12.69 -2.09 0.61
C GLU A 4 -11.81 -2.74 -0.48
N ASP A 5 -11.91 -2.28 -1.73
CA ASP A 5 -11.11 -2.79 -2.85
C ASP A 5 -9.62 -2.46 -2.67
N ALA A 6 -9.32 -1.33 -2.04
CA ALA A 6 -7.95 -0.93 -1.72
C ALA A 6 -7.28 -1.85 -0.69
N LEU A 7 -8.03 -2.48 0.22
CA LEU A 7 -7.46 -3.48 1.13
C LEU A 7 -7.11 -4.77 0.38
N LEU A 8 -7.98 -5.23 -0.51
CA LEU A 8 -7.77 -6.40 -1.35
C LEU A 8 -6.51 -6.24 -2.22
N LEU A 9 -6.33 -5.08 -2.86
CA LEU A 9 -5.17 -4.80 -3.71
C LEU A 9 -3.83 -4.93 -2.98
N HIS A 10 -3.76 -4.56 -1.70
CA HIS A 10 -2.53 -4.70 -0.89
C HIS A 10 -2.27 -6.15 -0.47
N PHE A 11 -3.33 -6.95 -0.28
CA PHE A 11 -3.19 -8.39 -0.08
C PHE A 11 -2.69 -9.08 -1.35
N GLU A 12 -3.23 -8.69 -2.51
CA GLU A 12 -2.82 -9.20 -3.82
C GLU A 12 -1.34 -8.89 -4.10
N LEU A 13 -0.89 -7.65 -3.87
CA LEU A 13 0.52 -7.29 -4.03
C LEU A 13 1.44 -8.13 -3.14
N LYS A 14 1.07 -8.35 -1.87
CA LYS A 14 1.84 -9.21 -0.97
C LYS A 14 1.92 -10.65 -1.47
N LEU A 15 0.82 -11.16 -2.04
CA LEU A 15 0.78 -12.49 -2.62
C LEU A 15 1.67 -12.56 -3.87
N GLU A 16 1.62 -11.56 -4.74
CA GLU A 16 2.47 -11.48 -5.93
C GLU A 16 3.96 -11.50 -5.57
N LEU A 17 4.39 -10.68 -4.60
CA LEU A 17 5.77 -10.65 -4.12
C LEU A 17 6.21 -12.03 -3.59
N ARG A 18 5.34 -12.73 -2.85
CA ARG A 18 5.64 -14.07 -2.34
C ARG A 18 5.72 -15.10 -3.46
N THR A 19 4.80 -15.07 -4.42
CA THR A 19 4.79 -15.98 -5.56
C THR A 19 6.03 -15.78 -6.41
N ALA A 20 6.38 -14.53 -6.75
CA ALA A 20 7.58 -14.21 -7.51
C ALA A 20 8.87 -14.67 -6.78
N MET A 21 8.93 -14.50 -5.46
CA MET A 21 10.03 -15.01 -4.64
C MET A 21 10.15 -16.54 -4.70
N LEU A 22 9.03 -17.28 -4.67
CA LEU A 22 9.03 -18.75 -4.78
C LEU A 22 9.42 -19.22 -6.18
N GLU A 23 9.00 -18.50 -7.22
CA GLU A 23 9.28 -18.81 -8.63
C GLU A 23 10.66 -18.33 -9.10
N GLY A 24 11.34 -17.47 -8.31
CA GLY A 24 12.52 -16.75 -8.77
C GLY A 24 12.21 -15.81 -9.95
N ARG A 25 10.95 -15.37 -10.08
CA ARG A 25 10.47 -14.54 -11.18
C ARG A 25 10.82 -13.07 -10.93
N GLN A 26 11.31 -12.41 -11.96
CA GLN A 26 11.60 -10.97 -11.92
C GLN A 26 10.30 -10.16 -11.86
N LEU A 27 10.34 -9.06 -11.12
CA LEU A 27 9.26 -8.11 -10.93
C LEU A 27 9.67 -6.73 -11.46
N ASP A 28 8.69 -5.95 -11.89
CA ASP A 28 8.91 -4.54 -12.23
C ASP A 28 8.87 -3.69 -10.94
N ALA A 29 10.03 -3.51 -10.32
CA ALA A 29 10.16 -2.72 -9.09
C ALA A 29 9.79 -1.24 -9.30
N ALA A 30 9.99 -0.69 -10.50
CA ALA A 30 9.63 0.68 -10.81
C ALA A 30 8.10 0.84 -10.85
N GLN A 31 7.40 -0.10 -11.48
CA GLN A 31 5.94 -0.12 -11.50
C GLN A 31 5.35 -0.36 -10.11
N ILE A 32 5.96 -1.23 -9.29
CA ILE A 32 5.52 -1.45 -7.90
C ILE A 32 5.75 -0.21 -7.03
N GLY A 33 6.82 0.54 -7.27
CA GLY A 33 7.12 1.79 -6.56
C GLY A 33 6.22 2.97 -6.95
N ASP A 34 5.55 2.90 -8.10
CA ASP A 34 4.59 3.91 -8.54
C ASP A 34 3.29 3.86 -7.74
N CYS A 35 3.29 4.56 -6.60
CA CYS A 35 2.10 4.69 -5.76
C CYS A 35 0.95 5.45 -6.44
N CYS A 36 1.20 6.21 -7.52
CA CYS A 36 0.14 6.94 -8.22
C CYS A 36 -0.63 6.03 -9.18
N GLY A 37 0.03 5.01 -9.71
CA GLY A 37 -0.54 4.05 -10.66
C GLY A 37 -1.49 3.03 -10.06
N CYS A 38 -1.60 2.93 -8.73
CA CYS A 38 -2.54 2.01 -8.08
C CYS A 38 -3.94 2.66 -7.91
N GLU A 39 -4.95 1.83 -7.67
CA GLU A 39 -6.33 2.30 -7.58
C GLU A 39 -6.53 3.31 -6.43
N LEU A 40 -5.97 3.01 -5.24
CA LEU A 40 -6.00 3.92 -4.10
C LEU A 40 -5.23 5.22 -4.39
N GLY A 41 -4.09 5.13 -5.07
CA GLY A 41 -3.27 6.27 -5.47
C GLY A 41 -4.01 7.24 -6.39
N ARG A 42 -4.74 6.71 -7.38
CA ARG A 42 -5.63 7.51 -8.24
C ARG A 42 -6.74 8.17 -7.43
N TRP A 43 -7.43 7.39 -6.57
CA TRP A 43 -8.49 7.94 -5.73
C TRP A 43 -7.98 9.04 -4.79
N LEU A 44 -6.80 8.87 -4.19
CA LEU A 44 -6.19 9.87 -3.31
C LEU A 44 -5.91 11.18 -4.06
N GLN A 45 -5.55 11.14 -5.33
CA GLN A 45 -5.28 12.35 -6.13
C GLN A 45 -6.55 13.04 -6.63
N ASP A 46 -7.61 12.26 -6.90
CA ASP A 46 -8.87 12.75 -7.45
C ASP A 46 -9.92 13.01 -6.32
N GLU A 47 -10.92 12.15 -6.20
CA GLU A 47 -12.06 12.31 -5.29
C GLU A 47 -11.64 12.45 -3.82
N GLY A 48 -10.63 11.67 -3.40
CA GLY A 48 -10.08 11.70 -2.05
C GLY A 48 -9.46 13.04 -1.72
N ARG A 49 -8.78 13.68 -2.68
CA ARG A 49 -8.24 15.04 -2.50
C ARG A 49 -9.36 16.05 -2.29
N ILE A 50 -10.42 16.00 -3.11
CA ILE A 50 -11.55 16.94 -3.01
C ILE A 50 -12.28 16.77 -1.67
N SER A 51 -12.54 15.53 -1.28
CA SER A 51 -13.43 15.22 -0.15
C SER A 51 -12.70 15.23 1.19
N CYS A 52 -11.42 14.84 1.21
CA CYS A 52 -10.70 14.51 2.44
C CYS A 52 -9.46 15.36 2.71
N ALA A 53 -8.99 16.23 1.80
CA ALA A 53 -7.72 16.96 1.98
C ALA A 53 -7.64 17.84 3.24
N ARG A 54 -8.79 18.26 3.79
CA ARG A 54 -8.87 19.01 5.05
C ARG A 54 -8.57 18.18 6.29
N TYR A 55 -8.59 16.86 6.18
CA TYR A 55 -8.38 15.96 7.32
C TYR A 55 -6.90 15.60 7.46
N PRO A 56 -6.30 15.72 8.66
CA PRO A 56 -4.92 15.28 8.89
C PRO A 56 -4.69 13.80 8.51
N ALA A 57 -5.70 12.95 8.72
CA ALA A 57 -5.68 11.54 8.34
C ALA A 57 -5.46 11.31 6.83
N TYR A 58 -5.85 12.26 5.97
CA TYR A 58 -5.61 12.16 4.52
C TYR A 58 -4.13 12.35 4.20
N GLN A 59 -3.48 13.36 4.77
CA GLN A 59 -2.05 13.60 4.58
C GLN A 59 -1.22 12.41 5.08
N GLN A 60 -1.58 11.89 6.27
CA GLN A 60 -0.91 10.71 6.82
C GLN A 60 -1.09 9.46 5.95
N LEU A 61 -2.29 9.25 5.40
CA LEU A 61 -2.54 8.14 4.48
C LEU A 61 -1.73 8.27 3.20
N LEU A 62 -1.65 9.48 2.63
CA LEU A 62 -0.88 9.75 1.42
C LEU A 62 0.62 9.44 1.62
N GLU A 63 1.19 9.86 2.76
CA GLU A 63 2.57 9.56 3.11
C GLU A 63 2.80 8.04 3.34
N ASN A 64 1.97 7.42 4.19
CA ASN A 64 2.09 5.99 4.49
C ASN A 64 1.94 5.13 3.23
N HIS A 65 1.07 5.54 2.31
CA HIS A 65 0.85 4.85 1.04
C HIS A 65 2.06 4.95 0.12
N ARG A 66 2.68 6.13 0.02
CA ARG A 66 3.93 6.31 -0.73
C ARG A 66 5.04 5.43 -0.15
N GLU A 67 5.23 5.48 1.16
CA GLU A 67 6.27 4.69 1.84
C GLU A 67 6.02 3.18 1.72
N PHE A 68 4.77 2.74 1.74
CA PHE A 68 4.39 1.34 1.49
C PHE A 68 4.86 0.87 0.12
N HIS A 69 4.56 1.63 -0.94
CA HIS A 69 4.98 1.29 -2.30
C HIS A 69 6.50 1.29 -2.47
N LEU A 70 7.21 2.23 -1.82
CA LEU A 70 8.68 2.23 -1.81
C LEU A 70 9.25 0.99 -1.11
N GLU A 71 8.66 0.56 0.02
CA GLU A 71 9.08 -0.69 0.66
C GLU A 71 8.77 -1.92 -0.19
N ALA A 72 7.61 -1.95 -0.87
CA ALA A 72 7.26 -3.03 -1.77
C ALA A 72 8.23 -3.11 -2.97
N ALA A 73 8.63 -1.97 -3.54
CA ALA A 73 9.64 -1.90 -4.59
C ALA A 73 10.99 -2.42 -4.10
N ARG A 74 11.41 -2.04 -2.89
CA ARG A 74 12.62 -2.58 -2.26
C ARG A 74 12.59 -4.10 -2.12
N VAL A 75 11.44 -4.67 -1.71
CA VAL A 75 11.27 -6.13 -1.65
C VAL A 75 11.39 -6.76 -3.04
N ALA A 76 10.77 -6.15 -4.06
CA ALA A 76 10.89 -6.61 -5.44
C ALA A 76 12.34 -6.59 -5.94
N GLU A 77 13.11 -5.56 -5.60
CA GLU A 77 14.55 -5.49 -5.91
C GLU A 77 15.36 -6.62 -5.25
N LEU A 78 15.07 -6.94 -3.98
CA LEU A 78 15.71 -8.08 -3.29
C LEU A 78 15.39 -9.40 -4.01
N ILE A 79 14.14 -9.60 -4.44
CA ILE A 79 13.71 -10.78 -5.21
C ILE A 79 14.46 -10.83 -6.54
N ASN A 80 14.52 -9.72 -7.26
CA ASN A 80 15.21 -9.60 -8.54
C ASN A 80 16.70 -9.91 -8.45
N GLN A 81 17.34 -9.59 -7.33
CA GLN A 81 18.74 -9.89 -7.03
C GLN A 81 18.97 -11.33 -6.52
N GLY A 82 17.92 -12.14 -6.38
CA GLY A 82 17.99 -13.50 -5.81
C GLY A 82 18.23 -13.52 -4.29
N GLN A 83 18.08 -12.39 -3.61
CA GLN A 83 18.27 -12.25 -2.16
C GLN A 83 17.02 -12.69 -1.40
N PHE A 84 16.59 -13.94 -1.60
CA PHE A 84 15.29 -14.42 -1.13
C PHE A 84 15.14 -14.46 0.40
N ASP A 85 16.21 -14.74 1.14
CA ASP A 85 16.16 -14.70 2.61
C ASP A 85 15.89 -13.28 3.14
N ALA A 86 16.53 -12.28 2.54
CA ALA A 86 16.31 -10.86 2.87
C ALA A 86 14.90 -10.40 2.44
N ALA A 87 14.44 -10.83 1.26
CA ALA A 87 13.07 -10.55 0.80
C ALA A 87 12.01 -11.19 1.74
N ARG A 88 12.25 -12.42 2.21
CA ARG A 88 11.38 -13.11 3.17
C ARG A 88 11.30 -12.38 4.51
N GLU A 89 12.44 -11.91 5.02
CA GLU A 89 12.49 -11.11 6.24
C GLU A 89 11.76 -9.77 6.07
N ALA A 90 11.98 -9.08 4.95
CA ALA A 90 11.30 -7.84 4.62
C ALA A 90 9.77 -7.99 4.49
N LEU A 91 9.27 -9.18 4.14
CA LEU A 91 7.83 -9.51 4.08
C LEU A 91 7.27 -10.16 5.35
N ALA A 92 8.07 -10.33 6.40
CA ALA A 92 7.66 -11.01 7.64
C ALA A 92 6.46 -10.29 8.28
N VAL A 93 5.51 -11.08 8.82
CA VAL A 93 4.33 -10.51 9.50
C VAL A 93 4.74 -9.99 10.88
N GLY A 94 4.31 -8.78 11.22
CA GLY A 94 4.57 -8.17 12.52
C GLY A 94 5.69 -7.13 12.46
N PRO A 95 6.96 -7.50 12.64
CA PRO A 95 8.02 -6.52 12.86
C PRO A 95 8.53 -5.86 11.58
N SER A 96 8.23 -6.41 10.38
CA SER A 96 8.75 -5.83 9.15
C SER A 96 8.16 -4.45 8.85
N ARG A 97 8.96 -3.59 8.24
CA ARG A 97 8.53 -2.28 7.75
C ARG A 97 7.34 -2.41 6.79
N TYR A 98 7.37 -3.42 5.90
CA TYR A 98 6.26 -3.72 5.01
C TYR A 98 4.94 -3.97 5.77
N SER A 99 4.98 -4.82 6.80
CA SER A 99 3.80 -5.17 7.59
C SER A 99 3.24 -3.98 8.38
N GLN A 100 4.12 -3.11 8.87
CA GLN A 100 3.74 -1.89 9.60
C GLN A 100 3.09 -0.86 8.66
N LEU A 101 3.70 -0.60 7.51
CA LEU A 101 3.17 0.34 6.50
C LEU A 101 1.85 -0.14 5.91
N SER A 102 1.73 -1.44 5.61
CA SER A 102 0.48 -2.04 5.13
C SER A 102 -0.66 -1.86 6.16
N SER A 103 -0.38 -2.11 7.45
CA SER A 103 -1.35 -1.88 8.52
C SER A 103 -1.72 -0.40 8.68
N ALA A 104 -0.75 0.50 8.53
CA ALA A 104 -0.94 1.94 8.64
C ALA A 104 -1.81 2.49 7.49
N VAL A 105 -1.62 2.01 6.27
CA VAL A 105 -2.49 2.30 5.12
C VAL A 105 -3.91 1.82 5.39
N GLY A 106 -4.10 0.57 5.83
CA GLY A 106 -5.42 0.04 6.17
C GLY A 106 -6.14 0.85 7.25
N SER A 107 -5.40 1.30 8.27
CA SER A 107 -5.93 2.14 9.35
C SER A 107 -6.32 3.53 8.85
N GLY A 108 -5.51 4.14 7.98
CA GLY A 108 -5.81 5.44 7.38
C GLY A 108 -7.05 5.40 6.48
N ILE A 109 -7.21 4.34 5.69
CA ILE A 109 -8.41 4.10 4.87
C ILE A 109 -9.66 4.03 5.76
N ALA A 110 -9.61 3.24 6.84
CA ALA A 110 -10.73 3.07 7.75
C ALA A 110 -11.12 4.40 8.44
N GLU A 111 -10.15 5.21 8.83
CA GLU A 111 -10.37 6.53 9.43
C GLU A 111 -10.99 7.52 8.46
N LEU A 112 -10.51 7.59 7.21
CA LEU A 112 -11.12 8.45 6.20
C LEU A 112 -12.56 8.04 5.88
N ARG A 113 -12.81 6.73 5.79
CA ARG A 113 -14.16 6.19 5.60
C ARG A 113 -15.10 6.64 6.70
N LYS A 114 -14.68 6.53 7.96
CA LYS A 114 -15.47 6.99 9.13
C LYS A 114 -15.82 8.47 9.03
N ARG A 115 -14.86 9.33 8.64
CA ARG A 115 -15.08 10.78 8.49
C ARG A 115 -16.05 11.11 7.38
N LEU A 116 -15.95 10.43 6.24
CA LEU A 116 -16.88 10.60 5.12
C LEU A 116 -18.31 10.23 5.55
N PHE A 117 -18.51 9.09 6.22
CA PHE A 117 -19.84 8.71 6.72
C PHE A 117 -20.41 9.73 7.72
N GLN A 118 -19.60 10.25 8.64
CA GLN A 118 -20.03 11.27 9.59
C GLN A 118 -20.41 12.60 8.93
N GLN A 119 -19.76 12.96 7.82
CA GLN A 119 -20.06 14.19 7.07
C GLN A 119 -21.44 14.16 6.40
N PHE A 120 -21.92 12.99 5.98
CA PHE A 120 -23.21 12.82 5.30
C PHE A 120 -24.36 12.41 6.23
N SER A 121 -24.08 12.21 7.53
CA SER A 121 -25.07 11.84 8.55
C SER A 121 -25.57 13.04 9.37
N GLY A 122 -25.26 14.26 8.94
CA GLY A 122 -25.59 15.53 9.63
C GLY A 122 -26.39 16.48 8.75
#